data_AF-A0A0N4XES1-F1
#
_entry.id   AF-A0A0N4XES1-F1
#
_cell.length_a   1.000
_cell.length_b   1.000
_cell.length_c   1.000
_cell.angle_alpha   90.00
_cell.angle_beta   90.00
_cell.angle_gamma   90.00
#
_symmetry.space_group_name_H-M   'P 1'
#
loop_
_entity.id
_entity.type
_entity.pdbx_description
1 polymer ?
#
loop_
_entity_poly.entity_id
_entity_poly.type
_entity_poly.pdbx_seq_one_letter_code
_entity_poly.pdbx_strand_id
1 'polypeptide(L)'
;MMSKDAKVFIGIMGASFLTYEVVTRIWTYYRARCSPLVPIGIVKELFVYPVKSCKGISLFSVYCDKTGPHSGEIFDRHFTVMDGKTGRLYSGREKPQLVTIKVCVSDGVLTAEATDGSSTKVDIEKVRRDHVVKNCKQLYNIKTDGFDCGDEAAKFFAKAIDEPDARLLMYSKELHNDPFVTTNDWWNNNVPRRKDYSAFTNLAPVMITTQASLDDLNSRLDKKASSTD
;
A
#
# COMPACT_ATOMS: atom_id res chain seq x y z
N MET A 1 71.23 -6.18 -14.38
CA MET A 1 70.19 -7.20 -14.63
C MET A 1 69.23 -7.16 -13.43
N MET A 2 67.96 -6.77 -13.59
CA MET A 2 67.01 -6.67 -12.46
C MET A 2 66.82 -8.03 -11.79
N SER A 3 66.75 -8.05 -10.44
CA SER A 3 66.47 -9.27 -9.68
C SER A 3 65.09 -9.82 -10.04
N LYS A 4 64.90 -11.13 -9.88
CA LYS A 4 63.60 -11.78 -10.12
C LYS A 4 62.50 -11.15 -9.27
N ASP A 5 62.82 -10.78 -8.02
CA ASP A 5 61.87 -10.19 -7.08
C ASP A 5 61.40 -8.80 -7.53
N ALA A 6 62.30 -7.99 -8.09
CA ALA A 6 61.94 -6.68 -8.64
C ALA A 6 60.97 -6.79 -9.83
N LYS A 7 61.12 -7.83 -10.67
CA LYS A 7 60.20 -8.09 -11.79
C LYS A 7 58.83 -8.56 -11.31
N VAL A 8 58.79 -9.43 -10.29
CA VAL A 8 57.55 -9.90 -9.66
C VAL A 8 56.80 -8.73 -9.01
N PHE A 9 57.50 -7.88 -8.28
CA PHE A 9 56.91 -6.72 -7.61
C PHE A 9 56.28 -5.73 -8.61
N ILE A 10 56.99 -5.40 -9.70
CA ILE A 10 56.46 -4.54 -10.76
C ILE A 10 55.26 -5.19 -11.46
N GLY A 11 55.28 -6.51 -11.65
CA GLY A 11 54.13 -7.25 -12.19
C GLY A 11 52.89 -7.16 -11.31
N ILE A 12 53.06 -7.30 -9.99
CA ILE A 12 51.95 -7.20 -9.01
C ILE A 12 51.39 -5.78 -8.98
N MET A 13 52.25 -4.75 -8.94
CA MET A 13 51.79 -3.36 -8.94
C MET A 13 51.07 -3.00 -10.25
N GLY A 14 51.61 -3.42 -11.39
CA GLY A 14 50.99 -3.20 -12.70
C GLY A 14 49.63 -3.90 -12.83
N ALA A 15 49.53 -5.16 -12.39
CA ALA A 15 48.26 -5.89 -12.38
C ALA A 15 47.24 -5.24 -11.42
N SER A 16 47.66 -4.83 -10.23
CA SER A 16 46.79 -4.16 -9.25
C SER A 16 46.26 -2.83 -9.79
N PHE A 17 47.12 -2.02 -10.39
CA PHE A 17 46.71 -0.76 -11.03
C PHE A 17 45.73 -0.98 -12.18
N LEU A 18 46.01 -1.94 -13.07
CA LEU A 18 45.11 -2.28 -14.18
C LEU A 18 43.76 -2.81 -13.68
N THR A 19 43.76 -3.69 -12.68
CA THR A 19 42.50 -4.20 -12.10
C THR A 19 41.71 -3.09 -11.42
N TYR A 20 42.35 -2.18 -10.69
CA TYR A 20 41.69 -1.03 -10.07
C TYR A 20 41.05 -0.12 -11.11
N GLU A 21 41.78 0.24 -12.18
CA GLU A 21 41.26 1.07 -13.27
C GLU A 21 40.08 0.40 -14.00
N VAL A 22 40.21 -0.89 -14.30
CA VAL A 22 39.15 -1.66 -14.98
C VAL A 22 37.91 -1.77 -14.09
N VAL A 23 38.06 -2.15 -12.82
CA VAL A 23 36.94 -2.28 -11.87
C VAL A 23 36.27 -0.92 -11.66
N THR A 24 37.04 0.15 -11.49
CA THR A 24 36.50 1.50 -11.29
C THR A 24 35.76 1.99 -12.53
N ARG A 25 36.28 1.77 -13.74
CA ARG A 25 35.59 2.12 -14.98
C ARG A 25 34.32 1.31 -15.20
N ILE A 26 34.36 0.00 -14.92
CA ILE A 26 33.17 -0.87 -15.00
C ILE A 26 32.12 -0.41 -13.99
N TRP A 27 32.51 -0.19 -12.74
CA TRP A 27 31.60 0.26 -11.68
C TRP A 27 31.01 1.64 -11.98
N THR A 28 31.82 2.58 -12.46
CA THR A 28 31.36 3.91 -12.90
C THR A 28 30.46 3.81 -14.13
N TYR A 29 30.71 2.90 -15.07
CA TYR A 29 29.83 2.65 -16.22
C TYR A 29 28.48 2.07 -15.80
N TYR A 30 28.49 1.07 -14.91
CA TYR A 30 27.26 0.51 -14.33
C TYR A 30 26.51 1.56 -13.48
N ARG A 31 27.23 2.45 -12.78
CA ARG A 31 26.65 3.58 -12.04
C ARG A 31 26.23 4.76 -12.93
N ALA A 32 26.84 4.99 -14.08
CA ALA A 32 26.40 6.02 -15.03
C ALA A 32 25.15 5.57 -15.79
N ARG A 33 24.95 4.25 -15.91
CA ARG A 33 23.65 3.63 -16.18
C ARG A 33 22.68 3.69 -15.00
N CYS A 34 23.05 4.29 -13.87
CA CYS A 34 22.08 4.58 -12.82
C CYS A 34 20.96 5.40 -13.43
N SER A 35 19.76 5.00 -13.02
CA SER A 35 18.47 5.52 -13.41
C SER A 35 18.50 7.03 -13.74
N PRO A 36 17.81 7.49 -14.80
CA PRO A 36 17.62 8.93 -15.07
C PRO A 36 16.86 9.66 -13.96
N LEU A 37 16.44 8.94 -12.91
CA LEU A 37 15.72 9.46 -11.77
C LEU A 37 16.67 10.16 -10.80
N VAL A 38 16.33 11.40 -10.45
CA VAL A 38 17.00 12.16 -9.39
C VAL A 38 16.48 11.66 -8.03
N PRO A 39 17.36 11.32 -7.07
CA PRO A 39 16.94 11.01 -5.71
C PRO A 39 16.28 12.24 -5.07
N ILE A 40 15.00 12.13 -4.69
CA ILE A 40 14.22 13.24 -4.11
C ILE A 40 13.91 13.07 -2.61
N GLY A 41 14.33 11.95 -2.01
CA GLY A 41 14.07 11.69 -0.60
C GLY A 41 14.43 10.27 -0.17
N ILE A 42 14.23 10.01 1.12
CA ILE A 42 14.43 8.71 1.76
C ILE A 42 13.11 8.32 2.42
N VAL A 43 12.72 7.05 2.28
CA VAL A 43 11.51 6.53 2.94
C VAL A 43 11.71 6.55 4.45
N LYS A 44 10.85 7.26 5.16
CA LYS A 44 10.90 7.40 6.62
C LYS A 44 10.09 6.31 7.34
N GLU A 45 8.88 6.06 6.87
CA GLU A 45 7.95 5.06 7.40
C GLU A 45 7.17 4.41 6.25
N LEU A 46 6.70 3.18 6.46
CA LEU A 46 5.84 2.44 5.53
C LEU A 46 4.59 1.99 6.27
N PHE A 47 3.43 2.18 5.63
CA PHE A 47 2.14 1.77 6.17
C PHE A 47 1.35 0.97 5.16
N VAL A 48 0.66 -0.07 5.64
CA VAL A 48 -0.32 -0.85 4.88
C VAL A 48 -1.67 -0.78 5.61
N TYR A 49 -2.75 -0.69 4.84
CA TYR A 49 -4.11 -0.54 5.35
C TYR A 49 -4.98 -1.71 4.88
N PRO A 50 -5.05 -2.84 5.61
CA PRO A 50 -5.77 -4.03 5.13
C PRO A 50 -7.23 -3.73 4.78
N VAL A 51 -7.90 -2.98 5.66
CA VAL A 51 -9.24 -2.43 5.42
C VAL A 51 -9.12 -0.96 5.05
N LYS A 52 -9.74 -0.60 3.93
CA LYS A 52 -9.82 0.77 3.42
C LYS A 52 -10.32 1.73 4.51
N SER A 53 -9.55 2.80 4.73
CA SER A 53 -9.83 3.87 5.70
C SER A 53 -9.73 3.47 7.18
N CYS A 54 -9.36 2.23 7.51
CA CYS A 54 -9.07 1.85 8.89
C CYS A 54 -7.66 2.27 9.31
N LYS A 55 -7.29 2.04 10.57
CA LYS A 55 -5.94 2.38 11.06
C LYS A 55 -4.87 1.58 10.29
N GLY A 56 -3.81 2.27 9.89
CA GLY A 56 -2.68 1.67 9.17
C GLY A 56 -1.76 0.87 10.09
N ILE A 57 -1.13 -0.16 9.52
CA ILE A 57 -0.12 -0.98 10.17
C ILE A 57 1.24 -0.47 9.71
N SER A 58 2.09 -0.06 10.66
CA SER A 58 3.47 0.32 10.39
C SER A 58 4.32 -0.92 10.11
N LEU A 59 5.10 -0.89 9.04
CA LEU A 59 5.92 -2.00 8.58
C LEU A 59 7.35 -1.55 8.27
N PHE A 60 8.32 -2.44 8.46
CA PHE A 60 9.71 -2.17 8.09
C PHE A 60 9.97 -2.29 6.59
N SER A 61 9.27 -3.21 5.92
CA SER A 61 9.43 -3.49 4.50
C SER A 61 8.12 -4.01 3.92
N VAL A 62 7.90 -3.76 2.62
CA VAL A 62 6.74 -4.25 1.86
C VAL A 62 7.18 -4.75 0.49
N TYR A 63 6.45 -5.71 -0.05
CA TYR A 63 6.49 -6.09 -1.46
C TYR A 63 5.52 -5.20 -2.24
N CYS A 64 5.89 -4.79 -3.45
CA CYS A 64 5.06 -3.96 -4.31
C CYS A 64 4.44 -4.82 -5.43
N ASP A 65 3.14 -5.12 -5.32
CA ASP A 65 2.39 -5.82 -6.35
C ASP A 65 1.59 -4.86 -7.23
N LYS A 66 1.10 -5.37 -8.36
CA LYS A 66 0.21 -4.62 -9.27
C LYS A 66 -1.02 -4.04 -8.57
N THR A 67 -1.56 -4.75 -7.58
CA THR A 67 -2.79 -4.37 -6.87
C THR A 67 -2.56 -3.45 -5.68
N GLY A 68 -1.31 -3.32 -5.21
CA GLY A 68 -0.95 -2.60 -3.99
C GLY A 68 0.27 -3.21 -3.27
N PRO A 69 0.83 -2.52 -2.26
CA PRO A 69 1.86 -3.09 -1.41
C PRO A 69 1.29 -4.17 -0.48
N HIS A 70 2.13 -5.11 -0.07
CA HIS A 70 1.77 -6.13 0.92
C HIS A 70 2.98 -6.59 1.74
N SER A 71 2.72 -7.24 2.87
CA SER A 71 3.72 -7.95 3.67
C SER A 71 3.13 -9.24 4.21
N GLY A 72 3.63 -10.38 3.75
CA GLY A 72 3.03 -11.68 4.04
C GLY A 72 1.56 -11.72 3.61
N GLU A 73 0.67 -11.96 4.56
CA GLU A 73 -0.79 -12.01 4.36
C GLU A 73 -1.49 -10.64 4.45
N ILE A 74 -0.74 -9.57 4.76
CA ILE A 74 -1.26 -8.22 4.96
C ILE A 74 -1.21 -7.47 3.63
N PHE A 75 -2.33 -7.42 2.91
CA PHE A 75 -2.45 -6.72 1.62
C PHE A 75 -3.13 -5.37 1.74
N ASP A 76 -2.60 -4.34 1.08
CA ASP A 76 -3.17 -2.98 1.14
C ASP A 76 -4.55 -2.90 0.46
N ARG A 77 -5.55 -2.47 1.23
CA ARG A 77 -6.93 -2.19 0.82
C ARG A 77 -7.61 -3.36 0.11
N HIS A 78 -7.28 -4.58 0.51
CA HIS A 78 -7.99 -5.77 0.08
C HIS A 78 -9.35 -5.93 0.76
N PHE A 79 -9.65 -5.13 1.78
CA PHE A 79 -10.98 -5.08 2.38
C PHE A 79 -11.54 -3.67 2.33
N THR A 80 -12.87 -3.54 2.29
CA THR A 80 -13.55 -2.24 2.33
C THR A 80 -14.93 -2.36 2.96
N VAL A 81 -15.42 -1.28 3.55
CA VAL A 81 -16.80 -1.22 4.04
C VAL A 81 -17.68 -0.61 2.95
N MET A 82 -18.85 -1.18 2.72
CA MET A 82 -19.83 -0.72 1.76
C MET A 82 -21.21 -0.51 2.40
N ASP A 83 -22.03 0.29 1.77
CA ASP A 83 -23.48 0.34 1.99
C ASP A 83 -24.15 -0.84 1.26
N GLY A 84 -24.73 -1.75 2.04
CA GLY A 84 -25.43 -2.95 1.58
C GLY A 84 -26.63 -2.69 0.68
N LYS A 85 -27.27 -1.52 0.76
CA LYS A 85 -28.42 -1.14 -0.07
C LYS A 85 -27.99 -0.52 -1.39
N THR A 86 -27.03 0.40 -1.35
CA THR A 86 -26.68 1.21 -2.53
C THR A 86 -25.49 0.66 -3.32
N GLY A 87 -24.67 -0.21 -2.73
CA GLY A 87 -23.42 -0.65 -3.35
C GLY A 87 -22.28 0.36 -3.21
N ARG A 88 -22.47 1.47 -2.48
CA ARG A 88 -21.46 2.53 -2.37
C ARG A 88 -20.40 2.18 -1.33
N LEU A 89 -19.13 2.34 -1.67
CA LEU A 89 -18.04 2.17 -0.70
C LEU A 89 -17.97 3.36 0.26
N TYR A 90 -17.85 3.09 1.56
CA TYR A 90 -17.59 4.13 2.56
C TYR A 90 -16.10 4.47 2.60
N SER A 91 -15.80 5.77 2.69
CA SER A 91 -14.45 6.28 2.92
C SER A 91 -14.32 6.98 4.26
N GLY A 92 -13.10 7.11 4.77
CA GLY A 92 -12.82 7.86 6.01
C GLY A 92 -13.26 9.33 5.97
N ARG A 93 -13.51 9.90 4.78
CA ARG A 93 -14.08 11.24 4.63
C ARG A 93 -15.56 11.28 5.00
N GLU A 94 -16.29 10.21 4.71
CA GLU A 94 -17.73 10.09 4.98
C GLU A 94 -17.99 9.49 6.34
N LYS A 95 -17.11 8.54 6.75
CA LYS A 95 -17.16 7.82 8.01
C LYS A 95 -15.81 7.89 8.72
N PRO A 96 -15.50 9.03 9.38
CA PRO A 96 -14.25 9.23 10.10
C PRO A 96 -13.99 8.17 11.16
N GLN A 97 -15.04 7.55 11.73
CA GLN A 97 -14.93 6.47 12.71
C GLN A 97 -14.11 5.26 12.19
N LEU A 98 -14.05 5.05 10.87
CA LEU A 98 -13.22 4.00 10.29
C LEU A 98 -11.76 4.14 10.72
N VAL A 99 -11.22 5.37 10.78
CA VAL A 99 -9.78 5.60 11.03
C VAL A 99 -9.35 5.19 12.44
N THR A 100 -10.31 5.00 13.36
CA THR A 100 -10.04 4.57 14.74
C THR A 100 -10.05 3.05 14.90
N ILE A 101 -10.57 2.31 13.92
CA ILE A 101 -10.63 0.85 13.95
C ILE A 101 -9.25 0.28 13.70
N LYS A 102 -8.72 -0.48 14.67
CA LYS A 102 -7.46 -1.21 14.53
C LYS A 102 -7.72 -2.49 13.74
N VAL A 103 -6.82 -2.82 12.83
CA VAL A 103 -6.92 -4.02 12.00
C VAL A 103 -5.60 -4.78 12.03
N CYS A 104 -5.69 -6.10 12.09
CA CYS A 104 -4.58 -7.02 11.94
C CYS A 104 -5.00 -8.18 11.02
N VAL A 105 -4.07 -8.76 10.28
CA VAL A 105 -4.27 -10.02 9.57
C VAL A 105 -3.17 -10.97 10.01
N SER A 106 -3.56 -12.11 10.56
CA SER A 106 -2.65 -13.14 11.07
C SER A 106 -3.28 -14.52 10.90
N ASP A 107 -2.53 -15.50 10.44
CA ASP A 107 -2.94 -16.91 10.31
C ASP A 107 -4.23 -17.09 9.48
N GLY A 108 -4.37 -16.31 8.40
CA GLY A 108 -5.54 -16.34 7.51
C GLY A 108 -6.79 -15.69 8.11
N VAL A 109 -6.66 -14.97 9.23
CA VAL A 109 -7.78 -14.30 9.92
C VAL A 109 -7.57 -12.81 9.99
N LEU A 110 -8.52 -12.04 9.46
CA LEU A 110 -8.60 -10.61 9.68
C LEU A 110 -9.30 -10.34 11.02
N THR A 111 -8.65 -9.60 11.91
CA THR A 111 -9.23 -9.11 13.16
C THR A 111 -9.38 -7.60 13.09
N ALA A 112 -10.58 -7.09 13.38
CA ALA A 112 -10.85 -5.67 13.50
C ALA A 112 -11.35 -5.34 14.91
N GLU A 113 -10.83 -4.28 15.52
CA GLU A 113 -11.12 -3.86 16.89
C GLU A 113 -11.48 -2.38 16.93
N ALA A 114 -12.63 -2.07 17.53
CA ALA A 114 -13.10 -0.70 17.73
C ALA A 114 -12.59 -0.13 19.06
N THR A 115 -12.75 1.19 19.25
CA THR A 115 -12.27 1.89 20.46
C THR A 115 -13.00 1.50 21.74
N ASP A 116 -14.20 0.92 21.63
CA ASP A 116 -14.98 0.41 22.77
C ASP A 116 -14.58 -1.01 23.21
N GLY A 117 -13.53 -1.59 22.59
CA GLY A 117 -13.05 -2.94 22.84
C GLY A 117 -13.86 -4.04 22.15
N SER A 118 -14.93 -3.69 21.41
CA SER A 118 -15.60 -4.66 20.55
C SER A 118 -14.70 -5.06 19.39
N SER A 119 -14.81 -6.31 18.95
CA SER A 119 -13.99 -6.84 17.87
C SER A 119 -14.76 -7.85 17.02
N THR A 120 -14.28 -8.06 15.81
CA THR A 120 -14.76 -9.09 14.88
C THR A 120 -13.58 -9.83 14.24
N LYS A 121 -13.81 -11.08 13.86
CA LYS A 121 -12.84 -11.93 13.18
C LYS A 121 -13.45 -12.45 11.88
N VAL A 122 -12.66 -12.42 10.82
CA VAL A 122 -13.06 -12.87 9.48
C VAL A 122 -12.03 -13.90 9.01
N ASP A 123 -12.48 -15.15 8.89
CA ASP A 123 -11.70 -16.23 8.28
C ASP A 123 -11.71 -16.05 6.75
N ILE A 124 -10.54 -15.76 6.19
CA ILE A 124 -10.37 -15.42 4.77
C ILE A 124 -10.71 -16.61 3.87
N GLU A 125 -10.33 -17.82 4.25
CA GLU A 125 -10.61 -19.03 3.48
C GLU A 125 -12.09 -19.40 3.54
N LYS A 126 -12.74 -19.15 4.68
CA LYS A 126 -14.20 -19.27 4.78
C LYS A 126 -14.90 -18.30 3.84
N VAL A 127 -14.51 -17.02 3.81
CA VAL A 127 -15.12 -16.04 2.89
C VAL A 127 -14.95 -16.46 1.43
N ARG A 128 -13.77 -16.97 1.04
CA ARG A 128 -13.53 -17.52 -0.32
C ARG A 128 -14.45 -18.69 -0.64
N ARG A 129 -14.64 -19.61 0.33
CA ARG A 129 -15.47 -20.80 0.17
C ARG A 129 -16.96 -20.46 0.10
N ASP A 130 -17.42 -19.53 0.92
CA ASP A 130 -18.83 -19.09 0.96
C ASP A 130 -19.22 -18.37 -0.35
N HIS A 131 -18.24 -17.70 -0.99
CA HIS A 131 -18.33 -17.18 -2.36
C HIS A 131 -19.54 -16.25 -2.60
N VAL A 132 -19.95 -15.49 -1.57
CA VAL A 132 -21.07 -14.57 -1.66
C VAL A 132 -20.60 -13.26 -2.30
N VAL A 133 -20.92 -13.04 -3.57
CA VAL A 133 -20.47 -11.85 -4.32
C VAL A 133 -21.43 -10.67 -4.12
N LYS A 134 -20.86 -9.47 -3.94
CA LYS A 134 -21.58 -8.18 -3.94
C LYS A 134 -20.96 -7.24 -4.95
N ASN A 135 -21.80 -6.61 -5.77
CA ASN A 135 -21.38 -5.54 -6.65
C ASN A 135 -21.28 -4.23 -5.87
N CYS A 136 -20.23 -3.47 -6.11
CA CYS A 136 -20.06 -2.16 -5.53
C CYS A 136 -19.47 -1.15 -6.53
N LYS A 137 -19.55 0.12 -6.15
CA LYS A 137 -19.04 1.25 -6.94
C LYS A 137 -18.05 2.04 -6.12
N GLN A 138 -16.88 2.21 -6.68
CA GLN A 138 -15.84 3.04 -6.13
C GLN A 138 -15.99 4.50 -6.60
N LEU A 139 -15.02 5.34 -6.23
CA LEU A 139 -14.90 6.71 -6.73
C LEU A 139 -15.01 6.73 -8.27
N TYR A 140 -15.67 7.74 -8.82
CA TYR A 140 -15.95 7.88 -10.25
C TYR A 140 -16.84 6.77 -10.86
N ASN A 141 -17.65 6.09 -10.05
CA ASN A 141 -18.54 4.99 -10.49
C ASN A 141 -17.82 3.79 -11.12
N ILE A 142 -16.53 3.62 -10.81
CA ILE A 142 -15.75 2.45 -11.21
C ILE A 142 -16.37 1.23 -10.57
N LYS A 143 -16.77 0.25 -11.39
CA LYS A 143 -17.43 -0.96 -10.92
C LYS A 143 -16.39 -1.93 -10.39
N THR A 144 -16.64 -2.47 -9.21
CA THR A 144 -15.81 -3.51 -8.62
C THR A 144 -16.69 -4.40 -7.79
N ASP A 145 -16.31 -5.66 -7.71
CA ASP A 145 -17.01 -6.66 -6.92
C ASP A 145 -16.14 -7.10 -5.75
N GLY A 146 -16.78 -7.67 -4.73
CA GLY A 146 -16.09 -8.23 -3.57
C GLY A 146 -16.89 -9.36 -2.94
N PHE A 147 -16.20 -10.23 -2.22
CA PHE A 147 -16.84 -11.23 -1.38
C PHE A 147 -17.34 -10.61 -0.10
N ASP A 148 -18.58 -10.92 0.24
CA ASP A 148 -19.21 -10.54 1.48
C ASP A 148 -18.57 -11.30 2.65
N CYS A 149 -18.07 -10.57 3.65
CA CYS A 149 -17.41 -11.16 4.81
C CYS A 149 -18.40 -11.68 5.88
N GLY A 150 -19.70 -11.64 5.58
CA GLY A 150 -20.75 -12.23 6.41
C GLY A 150 -21.32 -11.30 7.48
N ASP A 151 -22.37 -11.77 8.14
CA ASP A 151 -23.21 -10.91 8.99
C ASP A 151 -22.56 -10.51 10.31
N GLU A 152 -21.59 -11.28 10.82
CA GLU A 152 -20.84 -10.92 12.03
C GLU A 152 -19.93 -9.71 11.77
N ALA A 153 -19.22 -9.71 10.65
CA ALA A 153 -18.43 -8.56 10.22
C ALA A 153 -19.35 -7.36 9.91
N ALA A 154 -20.47 -7.59 9.21
CA ALA A 154 -21.45 -6.54 8.91
C ALA A 154 -21.96 -5.86 10.19
N LYS A 155 -22.40 -6.64 11.20
CA LYS A 155 -22.87 -6.10 12.49
C LYS A 155 -21.81 -5.26 13.21
N PHE A 156 -20.55 -5.72 13.20
CA PHE A 156 -19.45 -4.97 13.81
C PHE A 156 -19.24 -3.62 13.11
N PHE A 157 -19.08 -3.62 11.79
CA PHE A 157 -18.84 -2.37 11.05
C PHE A 157 -20.07 -1.46 11.11
N ALA A 158 -21.28 -2.00 11.02
CA ALA A 158 -22.52 -1.23 11.15
C ALA A 158 -22.59 -0.46 12.47
N LYS A 159 -22.24 -1.12 13.59
CA LYS A 159 -22.14 -0.46 14.89
C LYS A 159 -21.00 0.56 14.92
N ALA A 160 -19.82 0.19 14.42
CA ALA A 160 -18.61 1.00 14.52
C ALA A 160 -18.70 2.33 13.72
N ILE A 161 -19.43 2.35 12.60
CA ILE A 161 -19.59 3.54 11.75
C ILE A 161 -21.00 4.16 11.79
N ASP A 162 -21.85 3.67 12.68
CA ASP A 162 -23.25 4.09 12.82
C ASP A 162 -24.00 4.07 11.49
N GLU A 163 -23.98 2.90 10.82
CA GLU A 163 -24.65 2.65 9.54
C GLU A 163 -25.28 1.25 9.52
N PRO A 164 -26.61 1.11 9.57
CA PRO A 164 -27.28 -0.18 9.78
C PRO A 164 -27.06 -1.20 8.66
N ASP A 165 -26.83 -0.73 7.42
CA ASP A 165 -26.66 -1.59 6.24
C ASP A 165 -25.18 -1.79 5.86
N ALA A 166 -24.23 -1.41 6.72
CA ALA A 166 -22.82 -1.56 6.41
C ALA A 166 -22.40 -3.03 6.29
N ARG A 167 -21.65 -3.35 5.23
CA ARG A 167 -21.05 -4.68 5.02
C ARG A 167 -19.56 -4.57 4.75
N LEU A 168 -18.80 -5.54 5.23
CA LEU A 168 -17.38 -5.67 4.91
C LEU A 168 -17.24 -6.55 3.66
N LEU A 169 -16.50 -6.05 2.67
CA LEU A 169 -16.14 -6.79 1.47
C LEU A 169 -14.65 -7.14 1.46
N MET A 170 -14.34 -8.29 0.86
CA MET A 170 -13.00 -8.75 0.54
C MET A 170 -12.79 -8.77 -0.97
N TYR A 171 -11.67 -8.20 -1.41
CA TYR A 171 -11.23 -8.18 -2.79
C TYR A 171 -10.74 -9.56 -3.22
N SER A 172 -11.07 -9.95 -4.46
CA SER A 172 -10.47 -11.10 -5.12
C SER A 172 -10.18 -10.78 -6.57
N LYS A 173 -9.06 -11.31 -7.09
CA LYS A 173 -8.64 -11.13 -8.48
C LYS A 173 -9.56 -11.85 -9.49
N GLU A 174 -10.37 -12.79 -9.01
CA GLU A 174 -11.31 -13.54 -9.87
C GLU A 174 -12.63 -12.78 -10.10
N LEU A 175 -12.89 -11.74 -9.30
CA LEU A 175 -14.10 -10.93 -9.41
C LEU A 175 -13.90 -9.75 -10.36
N HIS A 176 -15.01 -9.18 -10.80
CA HIS A 176 -14.99 -8.02 -11.68
C HIS A 176 -14.33 -6.81 -10.99
N ASN A 177 -13.40 -6.16 -11.67
CA ASN A 177 -12.73 -4.96 -11.20
C ASN A 177 -12.34 -4.08 -12.38
N ASP A 178 -13.10 -3.01 -12.59
CA ASP A 178 -12.80 -2.03 -13.63
C ASP A 178 -11.49 -1.29 -13.28
N PRO A 179 -10.61 -1.06 -14.26
CA PRO A 179 -9.35 -0.38 -14.04
C PRO A 179 -9.57 1.12 -13.85
N PHE A 180 -8.72 1.74 -13.03
CA PHE A 180 -8.59 3.19 -13.02
C PHE A 180 -7.77 3.65 -14.23
N VAL A 181 -8.30 4.57 -15.03
CA VAL A 181 -7.64 5.10 -16.22
C VAL A 181 -7.45 6.60 -16.10
N THR A 182 -6.21 7.08 -16.15
CA THR A 182 -5.92 8.52 -16.18
C THR A 182 -5.90 9.05 -17.62
N THR A 183 -6.32 10.31 -17.76
CA THR A 183 -6.06 11.14 -18.95
C THR A 183 -4.99 12.18 -18.61
N ASN A 184 -4.40 12.82 -19.62
CA ASN A 184 -3.32 13.80 -19.41
C ASN A 184 -3.77 15.01 -18.59
N ASP A 185 -5.05 15.33 -18.67
CA ASP A 185 -5.75 16.44 -18.02
C ASP A 185 -6.54 16.01 -16.77
N TRP A 186 -6.36 14.76 -16.32
CA TRP A 186 -7.12 14.19 -15.20
C TRP A 186 -6.86 14.91 -13.85
N TRP A 187 -5.68 15.52 -13.68
CA TRP A 187 -5.28 16.18 -12.45
C TRP A 187 -4.81 17.62 -12.70
N ASN A 188 -4.38 18.33 -11.65
CA ASN A 188 -3.89 19.71 -11.73
C ASN A 188 -2.58 19.88 -12.53
N ASN A 189 -2.04 18.79 -13.07
CA ASN A 189 -0.83 18.73 -13.88
C ASN A 189 -0.93 17.61 -14.93
N ASN A 190 0.02 17.58 -15.86
CA ASN A 190 0.10 16.54 -16.88
C ASN A 190 0.46 15.19 -16.23
N VAL A 191 -0.50 14.29 -16.13
CA VAL A 191 -0.29 12.94 -15.58
C VAL A 191 -0.16 11.94 -16.72
N PRO A 192 0.85 11.05 -16.72
CA PRO A 192 0.94 9.99 -17.72
C PRO A 192 -0.35 9.16 -17.76
N ARG A 193 -0.81 8.81 -18.96
CA ARG A 193 -1.90 7.83 -19.12
C ARG A 193 -1.46 6.51 -18.51
N ARG A 194 -2.18 6.06 -17.50
CA ARG A 194 -1.99 4.77 -16.83
C ARG A 194 -3.31 4.03 -16.78
N LYS A 195 -3.22 2.71 -16.73
CA LYS A 195 -4.34 1.81 -16.56
C LYS A 195 -4.00 0.87 -15.41
N ASP A 196 -4.58 1.13 -14.26
CA ASP A 196 -4.23 0.43 -13.03
C ASP A 196 -5.37 -0.48 -12.57
N TYR A 197 -5.00 -1.71 -12.22
CA TYR A 197 -5.88 -2.67 -11.57
C TYR A 197 -5.47 -2.75 -10.10
N SER A 198 -6.00 -1.84 -9.29
CA SER A 198 -5.80 -1.85 -7.85
C SER A 198 -6.94 -2.61 -7.15
N ALA A 199 -6.76 -3.01 -5.89
CA ALA A 199 -7.88 -3.42 -5.04
C ALA A 199 -8.81 -2.22 -4.74
N PHE A 200 -9.36 -2.10 -3.52
CA PHE A 200 -10.27 -0.99 -3.17
C PHE A 200 -9.54 0.36 -2.91
N THR A 201 -8.58 0.73 -3.77
CA THR A 201 -7.80 1.97 -3.69
C THR A 201 -8.44 3.10 -4.49
N ASN A 202 -8.48 4.33 -3.97
CA ASN A 202 -9.24 5.40 -4.64
C ASN A 202 -8.62 5.88 -5.94
N LEU A 203 -7.30 6.06 -5.95
CA LEU A 203 -6.59 6.75 -7.03
C LEU A 203 -5.36 5.98 -7.49
N ALA A 204 -4.58 5.45 -6.54
CA ALA A 204 -3.34 4.77 -6.83
C ALA A 204 -3.10 3.63 -5.81
N PRO A 205 -2.42 2.55 -6.25
CA PRO A 205 -2.04 1.43 -5.38
C PRO A 205 -1.05 1.83 -4.28
N VAL A 206 -0.23 2.87 -4.51
CA VAL A 206 0.71 3.42 -3.54
C VAL A 206 0.44 4.92 -3.37
N MET A 207 0.40 5.36 -2.12
CA MET A 207 0.31 6.79 -1.77
C MET A 207 1.59 7.22 -1.06
N ILE A 208 2.05 8.42 -1.35
CA ILE A 208 3.25 9.01 -0.76
C ILE A 208 2.87 10.37 -0.17
N THR A 209 3.37 10.63 1.03
CA THR A 209 3.36 11.96 1.66
C THR A 209 4.79 12.29 2.13
N THR A 210 5.03 13.53 2.52
CA THR A 210 6.35 13.96 3.01
C THR A 210 6.28 14.40 4.46
N GLN A 211 7.38 14.22 5.19
CA GLN A 211 7.48 14.69 6.58
C GLN A 211 7.21 16.20 6.67
N ALA A 212 7.76 16.98 5.73
CA ALA A 212 7.54 18.43 5.68
C ALA A 212 6.05 18.80 5.55
N SER A 213 5.27 18.05 4.75
CA SER A 213 3.82 18.26 4.63
C SER A 213 3.07 17.92 5.92
N LEU A 214 3.49 16.86 6.63
CA LEU A 214 2.91 16.48 7.92
C LEU A 214 3.25 17.50 9.02
N ASP A 215 4.49 18.01 9.03
CA ASP A 215 4.95 19.03 9.98
C ASP A 215 4.21 20.36 9.76
N ASP A 216 4.04 20.79 8.51
CA ASP A 216 3.25 21.98 8.16
C ASP A 216 1.79 21.83 8.61
N LEU A 217 1.16 20.68 8.35
CA LEU A 217 -0.19 20.38 8.85
C LEU A 217 -0.24 20.49 10.38
N ASN A 218 0.69 19.83 11.08
CA ASN A 218 0.76 19.83 12.54
C ASN A 218 1.02 21.21 13.15
N SER A 219 1.65 22.14 12.42
CA SER A 219 1.83 23.52 12.87
C SER A 219 0.53 24.33 12.91
N ARG A 220 -0.51 23.87 12.19
CA ARG A 220 -1.81 24.54 12.03
C ARG A 220 -2.93 23.90 12.86
N LEU A 221 -2.68 22.75 13.48
CA LEU A 221 -3.65 22.05 14.32
C LEU A 221 -3.50 22.49 15.78
N ASP A 222 -4.61 22.71 16.47
CA ASP A 222 -4.63 22.99 17.92
C ASP A 222 -3.99 21.85 18.73
N LYS A 223 -4.21 20.61 18.27
CA LYS A 223 -3.59 19.40 18.80
C LYS A 223 -2.82 18.70 17.69
N LYS A 224 -1.50 18.57 17.88
CA LYS A 224 -0.63 17.84 16.96
C LYS A 224 -1.07 16.38 16.85
N ALA A 225 -1.08 15.86 15.63
CA ALA A 225 -1.31 14.46 15.32
C ALA A 225 0.03 13.74 15.10
N SER A 226 0.14 12.51 15.59
CA SER A 226 1.28 11.62 15.37
C SER A 226 0.85 10.40 14.56
N SER A 227 1.73 9.91 13.68
CA SER A 227 1.57 8.60 13.01
C SER A 227 1.88 7.44 13.96
N THR A 228 2.67 7.71 15.00
CA THR A 228 3.13 6.79 16.04
C THR A 228 2.57 7.26 17.38
N ASP A 229 1.55 6.54 17.85
CA ASP A 229 0.80 6.69 19.11
C ASP A 229 -0.04 7.96 19.31
#